data_AF-A0A2R6WTN3-F1
#
_entry.id   AF-A0A2R6WTN3-F1
#
_cell.length_a   1.000
_cell.length_b   1.000
_cell.length_c   1.000
_cell.angle_alpha   90.00
_cell.angle_beta   90.00
_cell.angle_gamma   90.00
#
_symmetry.space_group_name_H-M   'P 1'
#
loop_
_entity.id
_entity.type
_entity.pdbx_description
1 polymer ?
#
loop_
_entity_poly.entity_id
_entity_poly.type
_entity_poly.pdbx_seq_one_letter_code
_entity_poly.pdbx_strand_id
1 'polypeptide(L)' 'MTETVVLKVGMSCESCVGAVKRAIAKMDGVVSSDVDIKEQKVTIVGNVKADEVLEKVSKTGKPTEFWPKA' A
#
# COMPACT_ATOMS: atom_id res chain seq x y z
N MET A 1 -19.09 -0.41 5.05
CA MET A 1 -18.01 0.37 5.68
C MET A 1 -16.74 0.05 4.93
N THR A 2 -16.09 1.04 4.31
CA THR A 2 -14.77 0.88 3.70
C THR A 2 -13.73 1.37 4.68
N GLU A 3 -12.65 0.61 4.83
CA GLU A 3 -11.51 0.92 5.67
C GLU A 3 -10.43 1.63 4.83
N THR A 4 -9.73 2.58 5.45
CA THR A 4 -8.59 3.27 4.84
C THR A 4 -7.33 2.88 5.58
N VAL A 5 -6.44 2.21 4.86
CA VAL A 5 -5.13 1.76 5.33
C VAL A 5 -4.08 2.62 4.65
N VAL A 6 -3.17 3.19 5.45
CA VAL A 6 -2.07 4.00 4.94
C VAL A 6 -0.77 3.34 5.37
N LEU A 7 0.09 3.06 4.40
CA LEU A 7 1.40 2.44 4.60
C LEU A 7 2.51 3.37 4.12
N LYS A 8 3.63 3.33 4.83
CA LYS A 8 4.91 3.88 4.38
C LYS A 8 5.66 2.78 3.65
N VAL A 9 6.07 3.01 2.41
CA VAL A 9 6.77 2.01 1.59
C VAL A 9 8.00 2.63 0.96
N GLY A 10 9.17 2.05 1.22
CA GLY A 10 10.42 2.50 0.59
C GLY A 10 10.39 2.24 -0.91
N MET A 11 10.17 3.31 -1.67
CA MET A 11 10.16 3.32 -3.13
C MET A 11 11.24 4.28 -3.61
N SER A 12 12.20 3.78 -4.39
CA SER A 12 13.32 4.55 -4.93
C SER A 12 13.27 4.72 -6.46
N CYS A 13 12.40 3.98 -7.15
CA CYS A 13 12.24 4.03 -8.61
C CYS A 13 10.76 3.91 -9.03
N GLU A 14 10.42 4.38 -10.23
CA GLU A 14 9.08 4.19 -10.83
C GLU A 14 8.71 2.71 -10.99
N SER A 15 9.69 1.85 -11.25
CA SER A 15 9.50 0.40 -11.28
C SER A 15 9.07 -0.16 -9.92
N CYS A 16 9.56 0.41 -8.80
CA CYS A 16 9.10 0.05 -7.46
C CYS A 16 7.64 0.44 -7.24
N VAL A 17 7.24 1.63 -7.68
CA VAL A 17 5.85 2.11 -7.63
C VAL A 17 4.94 1.19 -8.42
N GLY A 18 5.33 0.83 -9.65
CA GLY A 18 4.58 -0.07 -10.49
C GLY A 18 4.39 -1.45 -9.86
N ALA A 19 5.42 -2.00 -9.22
CA ALA A 19 5.33 -3.27 -8.51
C ALA A 19 4.35 -3.23 -7.33
N VAL A 20 4.40 -2.16 -6.52
CA VAL A 20 3.49 -1.96 -5.38
C VAL A 20 2.05 -1.78 -5.86
N LYS A 21 1.81 -0.91 -6.85
CA LYS A 21 0.49 -0.68 -7.42
C LYS A 21 -0.11 -1.96 -8.00
N ARG A 22 0.69 -2.79 -8.70
CA ARG A 22 0.26 -4.10 -9.20
C ARG A 22 -0.06 -5.09 -8.08
N ALA A 23 0.67 -5.07 -6.97
CA ALA A 23 0.40 -5.93 -5.83
C ALA A 23 -0.92 -5.56 -5.15
N ILE A 24 -1.17 -4.26 -4.96
CA ILE A 24 -2.41 -3.73 -4.37
C ILE A 24 -3.60 -3.96 -5.29
N ALA A 25 -3.45 -3.76 -6.59
CA ALA A 25 -4.53 -3.98 -7.57
C ALA A 25 -4.98 -5.46 -7.66
N LYS A 26 -4.15 -6.40 -7.18
CA LYS A 26 -4.48 -7.83 -7.07
C LYS A 26 -5.12 -8.20 -5.73
N MET A 27 -5.26 -7.27 -4.79
CA MET A 27 -5.94 -7.54 -3.53
C MET A 27 -7.45 -7.46 -3.72
N ASP A 28 -8.14 -8.50 -3.28
CA ASP A 28 -9.59 -8.52 -3.22
C ASP A 28 -10.11 -7.52 -2.17
N GLY A 29 -11.17 -6.79 -2.52
CA GLY A 29 -11.79 -5.81 -1.63
C GLY A 29 -11.19 -4.40 -1.72
N VAL A 30 -10.12 -4.17 -2.48
CA VAL A 30 -9.62 -2.81 -2.77
C VAL A 30 -10.61 -2.09 -3.70
N VAL A 31 -11.04 -0.91 -3.28
CA VAL A 31 -11.91 -0.03 -4.06
C VAL A 31 -11.07 1.05 -4.75
N SER A 32 -10.14 1.65 -4.00
CA SER A 32 -9.21 2.66 -4.51
C SER A 32 -7.83 2.48 -3.89
N SER A 33 -6.79 2.81 -4.65
CA SER A 33 -5.42 2.85 -4.16
C SER A 33 -4.68 4.04 -4.73
N ASP A 34 -4.01 4.79 -3.87
CA ASP A 34 -3.19 5.94 -4.20
C ASP A 34 -1.74 5.72 -3.73
N VAL A 35 -0.77 6.11 -4.55
CA VAL A 35 0.65 5.84 -4.30
C VAL A 35 1.45 7.11 -4.56
N ASP A 36 2.00 7.66 -3.49
CA ASP A 36 2.83 8.84 -3.48
C ASP A 36 4.31 8.47 -3.35
N ILE A 37 5.06 8.57 -4.44
CA ILE A 37 6.50 8.29 -4.44
C ILE A 37 7.28 9.34 -3.64
N LYS A 38 6.83 10.60 -3.67
CA LYS A 38 7.50 11.72 -2.98
C LYS A 38 7.49 11.56 -1.47
N GLU A 39 6.34 11.17 -0.93
CA GLU A 39 6.16 10.92 0.51
C GLU A 39 6.43 9.46 0.90
N GLN A 40 6.71 8.59 -0.08
CA GLN A 40 6.82 7.15 0.13
C GLN A 40 5.59 6.57 0.82
N LYS A 41 4.41 7.03 0.39
CA LYS A 41 3.12 6.78 1.04
C LYS A 41 2.20 6.02 0.11
N VAL A 42 1.48 5.06 0.66
CA VAL A 42 0.51 4.23 -0.06
C VAL A 42 -0.79 4.29 0.71
N THR A 43 -1.85 4.78 0.07
CA THR A 43 -3.19 4.87 0.65
C THR A 43 -4.10 3.88 -0.04
N ILE A 44 -4.76 3.02 0.71
CA ILE A 44 -5.62 1.96 0.19
C ILE A 44 -6.97 2.11 0.86
N VAL A 45 -8.02 2.16 0.06
CA VAL A 45 -9.41 2.30 0.49
C VAL A 45 -10.17 1.09 -0.01
N GLY A 46 -10.84 0.37 0.89
CA GLY A 46 -11.60 -0.81 0.52
C GLY A 46 -12.11 -1.61 1.71
N ASN A 47 -12.70 -2.77 1.44
CA ASN A 47 -13.03 -3.74 2.48
C ASN A 47 -11.83 -4.69 2.69
N VAL A 48 -10.73 -4.12 3.20
CA VAL A 48 -9.45 -4.82 3.42
C VAL A 48 -8.99 -4.60 4.84
N LYS A 49 -8.26 -5.56 5.40
CA LYS A 49 -7.67 -5.47 6.74
C LYS A 49 -6.26 -4.90 6.68
N ALA A 50 -5.93 -4.01 7.62
CA ALA A 50 -4.60 -3.42 7.73
C ALA A 50 -3.45 -4.44 7.69
N ASP A 51 -3.55 -5.55 8.45
CA ASP A 51 -2.56 -6.64 8.45
C ASP A 51 -2.39 -7.31 7.09
N GLU A 52 -3.50 -7.59 6.40
CA GLU A 52 -3.45 -8.26 5.10
C GLU A 52 -2.78 -7.36 4.05
N VAL A 53 -3.08 -6.07 4.10
CA VAL A 53 -2.46 -5.06 3.24
C VAL A 53 -0.96 -4.95 3.52
N LEU A 54 -0.56 -4.89 4.79
CA LEU A 54 0.86 -4.86 5.18
C LEU A 54 1.60 -6.10 4.67
N GLU A 55 1.04 -7.29 4.87
CA GLU A 55 1.64 -8.55 4.42
C GLU A 55 1.80 -8.59 2.90
N LYS A 56 0.76 -8.19 2.15
CA LYS A 56 0.76 -8.17 0.68
C LYS A 56 1.81 -7.21 0.13
N VAL A 57 1.94 -6.02 0.71
CA VAL A 57 2.91 -5.01 0.26
C VAL A 57 4.34 -5.42 0.67
N SER A 58 4.53 -5.99 1.86
CA SER A 58 5.81 -6.50 2.33
C SER A 58 6.35 -7.65 1.46
N LYS A 59 5.46 -8.50 0.92
CA LYS A 59 5.81 -9.53 -0.09
C LYS A 59 6.42 -8.97 -1.38
N THR A 60 6.33 -7.66 -1.63
CA THR A 60 7.02 -7.02 -2.76
C THR A 60 8.51 -6.76 -2.51
N GLY A 61 9.02 -7.18 -1.35
CA GLY A 61 10.44 -7.07 -0.95
C GLY A 61 10.86 -5.64 -0.57
N LYS A 62 9.90 -4.77 -0.24
CA LYS A 62 10.16 -3.36 0.10
C LYS A 62 9.93 -3.12 1.58
N PRO A 63 10.74 -2.26 2.21
CA PRO A 63 10.49 -1.86 3.59
C PRO A 63 9.11 -1.20 3.65
N THR A 64 8.23 -1.77 4.48
CA THR A 64 6.81 -1.43 4.56
C THR A 64 6.45 -1.31 6.02
N GLU A 65 5.88 -0.18 6.41
CA GLU A 65 5.46 0.12 7.77
C GLU A 65 4.09 0.78 7.76
N PHE A 66 3.34 0.72 8.87
CA PHE A 66 2.12 1.51 8.99
C PHE A 66 2.46 2.99 9.05
N TRP A 67 1.71 3.80 8.31
CA TRP A 67 1.83 5.24 8.44
C TRP A 67 1.29 5.66 9.81
N PRO A 68 2.03 6.46 10.60
CA PRO A 68 1.53 6.92 11.90
C PRO A 68 0.22 7.69 11.68
N LYS A 69 -0.88 7.14 12.19
CA LYS A 69 -2.12 7.88 12.36
C LYS A 69 -1.90 8.82 13.55
N ALA A 70 -1.65 10.09 13.26
CA ALA A 70 -1.70 11.14 14.27
C ALA A 70 -3.13 11.34 14.75
#